data_AF-A0A936DEK6-F1
#
_entry.id   AF-A0A936DEK6-F1
#
_cell.length_a   1.000
_cell.length_b   1.000
_cell.length_c   1.000
_cell.angle_alpha   90.00
_cell.angle_beta   90.00
_cell.angle_gamma   90.00
#
_symmetry.space_group_name_H-M   'P 1'
#
loop_
_entity.id
_entity.type
_entity.pdbx_description
1 polymer ?
#
loop_
_entity_poly.entity_id
_entity_poly.type
_entity_poly.pdbx_seq_one_letter_code
_entity_poly.pdbx_strand_id
1 'polypeptide(L)'
;MDSITQMVLGAACGEAVLGKKIGNKALVWGAVAGTIPDLDVMANFFMGELDSLAFHRGPMHSLLFAGLMPFLLSWLVLKFYKSGIYNNPYYKKISFVLASLLFIAIAGILSFLVIYLVQWNGIFVPILLIIGLFFLIKTIYNNYVCKNQDAPSASYFEWTGLFFLSIVTHPLLDALTTFGTQLFWPFSNYRVAISNIAILDPIYTLPFLGTVIACGLFDKSDRRRSQINWIGICVSSAYMMGTLITKNHVDQVMKMSLEKQQIQVDKSMSCPTILNNILWFAIAKKDTSYYCGYYSIFDKEAKIDSIYRIDQNKKLLAPYIQQKSLQILTWFSADYYNAMDMGNDKIQYNDLRYGTFSFRFDRPKDYIFHFNLVKKGNEIQVSSERDRPVQSRAELIQFWNRIKGY
;
A
#
# COMPACT_ATOMS: atom_id res chain seq x y z
N MET A 1 -1.21 -2.01 -0.57
CA MET A 1 0.23 -1.74 -0.45
C MET A 1 0.50 -0.38 -1.08
N ASP A 2 1.57 0.30 -0.68
CA ASP A 2 1.95 1.56 -1.30
C ASP A 2 2.43 1.36 -2.75
N SER A 3 2.27 2.38 -3.57
CA SER A 3 2.54 2.30 -5.00
C SER A 3 4.03 2.13 -5.34
N ILE A 4 4.97 2.49 -4.43
CA ILE A 4 6.41 2.25 -4.66
C ILE A 4 6.67 0.76 -4.60
N THR A 5 6.15 0.08 -3.57
CA THR A 5 6.25 -1.38 -3.46
C THR A 5 5.67 -2.09 -4.69
N GLN A 6 4.50 -1.64 -5.16
CA GLN A 6 3.84 -2.22 -6.33
C GLN A 6 4.63 -2.02 -7.61
N MET A 7 5.24 -0.85 -7.79
CA MET A 7 6.16 -0.57 -8.89
C MET A 7 7.41 -1.47 -8.83
N VAL A 8 7.99 -1.68 -7.64
CA VAL A 8 9.17 -2.53 -7.45
C VAL A 8 8.86 -3.99 -7.77
N LEU A 9 7.77 -4.53 -7.24
CA LEU A 9 7.33 -5.89 -7.53
C LEU A 9 7.03 -6.07 -9.01
N GLY A 10 6.28 -5.13 -9.60
CA GLY A 10 6.00 -5.11 -11.04
C GLY A 10 7.28 -5.12 -11.88
N ALA A 11 8.29 -4.33 -11.53
CA ALA A 11 9.58 -4.30 -12.21
C ALA A 11 10.30 -5.64 -12.11
N ALA A 12 10.35 -6.24 -10.92
CA ALA A 12 11.00 -7.53 -10.70
C ALA A 12 10.31 -8.66 -11.49
N CYS A 13 8.98 -8.64 -11.58
CA CYS A 13 8.20 -9.53 -12.44
C CYS A 13 8.54 -9.33 -13.92
N GLY A 14 8.62 -8.07 -14.38
CA GLY A 14 9.00 -7.75 -15.75
C GLY A 14 10.39 -8.27 -16.11
N GLU A 15 11.36 -8.06 -15.22
CA GLU A 15 12.71 -8.60 -15.37
C GLU A 15 12.73 -10.13 -15.41
N ALA A 16 11.95 -10.80 -14.55
CA ALA A 16 11.89 -12.25 -14.53
C ALA A 16 11.36 -12.83 -15.86
N VAL A 17 10.40 -12.16 -16.51
CA VAL A 17 9.79 -12.64 -17.75
C VAL A 17 10.60 -12.25 -19.00
N LEU A 18 10.99 -10.98 -19.13
CA LEU A 18 11.54 -10.42 -20.36
C LEU A 18 12.93 -9.76 -20.22
N GLY A 19 13.51 -9.75 -19.01
CA GLY A 19 14.78 -9.09 -18.73
C GLY A 19 15.93 -9.50 -19.65
N LYS A 20 16.06 -10.80 -19.93
CA LYS A 20 17.10 -11.33 -20.83
C LYS A 20 16.93 -10.91 -22.30
N LYS A 21 15.70 -10.57 -22.74
CA LYS A 21 15.43 -10.18 -24.14
C LYS A 21 15.54 -8.68 -24.35
N ILE A 22 14.90 -7.91 -23.46
CA ILE A 22 14.67 -6.47 -23.67
C ILE A 22 15.33 -5.59 -22.60
N GLY A 23 16.07 -6.18 -21.64
CA GLY A 23 16.84 -5.48 -20.63
C GLY A 23 15.99 -4.55 -19.78
N ASN A 24 16.47 -3.33 -19.53
CA ASN A 24 15.80 -2.34 -18.67
C ASN A 24 14.40 -1.94 -19.14
N LYS A 25 14.04 -2.18 -20.41
CA LYS A 25 12.66 -2.00 -20.87
C LYS A 25 11.70 -2.94 -20.13
N ALA A 26 12.14 -4.14 -19.75
CA ALA A 26 11.33 -5.10 -18.99
C ALA A 26 11.03 -4.58 -17.58
N LEU A 27 12.04 -4.03 -16.90
CA LEU A 27 11.89 -3.37 -15.60
C LEU A 27 10.88 -2.22 -15.68
N VAL A 28 11.01 -1.33 -16.67
CA VAL A 28 10.12 -0.16 -16.83
C VAL A 28 8.69 -0.59 -17.15
N TRP A 29 8.49 -1.49 -18.11
CA TRP A 29 7.13 -1.96 -18.44
C TRP A 29 6.51 -2.74 -17.30
N GLY A 30 7.29 -3.54 -16.58
CA GLY A 30 6.84 -4.23 -15.37
C GLY A 30 6.42 -3.24 -14.27
N ALA A 31 7.23 -2.20 -14.03
CA ALA A 31 6.92 -1.13 -13.09
C ALA A 31 5.60 -0.43 -13.44
N VAL A 32 5.45 -0.03 -14.70
CA VAL A 32 4.21 0.60 -15.20
C VAL A 32 3.03 -0.34 -15.02
N ALA A 33 3.16 -1.61 -15.42
CA ALA A 33 2.11 -2.61 -15.30
C ALA A 33 1.69 -2.84 -13.84
N GLY A 34 2.68 -2.88 -12.92
CA GLY A 34 2.45 -3.01 -11.49
C GLY A 34 1.69 -1.83 -10.88
N THR A 35 1.69 -0.65 -11.51
CA THR A 35 0.92 0.51 -11.04
C THR A 35 -0.46 0.64 -11.69
N ILE A 36 -0.77 -0.12 -12.75
CA ILE A 36 -2.04 0.00 -13.48
C ILE A 36 -3.25 -0.17 -12.56
N PRO A 37 -3.33 -1.17 -11.66
CA PRO A 37 -4.49 -1.33 -10.80
C PRO A 37 -4.83 -0.09 -9.96
N ASP A 38 -3.81 0.59 -9.41
CA ASP A 38 -3.97 1.79 -8.59
C ASP A 38 -4.43 3.04 -9.37
N LEU A 39 -4.47 2.99 -10.71
CA LEU A 39 -5.04 4.07 -11.51
C LEU A 39 -6.56 4.22 -11.30
N ASP A 40 -7.20 3.28 -10.60
CA ASP A 40 -8.57 3.40 -10.11
C ASP A 40 -8.80 4.64 -9.22
N VAL A 41 -7.74 5.22 -8.63
CA VAL A 41 -7.77 6.49 -7.90
C VAL A 41 -8.28 7.65 -8.77
N MET A 42 -8.15 7.56 -10.10
CA MET A 42 -8.69 8.54 -11.03
C MET A 42 -10.22 8.58 -11.03
N ALA A 43 -10.89 7.53 -10.52
CA ALA A 43 -12.33 7.54 -10.33
C ALA A 43 -12.80 8.63 -9.35
N ASN A 44 -11.91 9.09 -8.44
CA ASN A 44 -12.19 10.23 -7.55
C ASN A 44 -12.55 11.52 -8.30
N PHE A 45 -12.12 11.69 -9.56
CA PHE A 45 -12.49 12.86 -10.37
C PHE A 45 -13.93 12.82 -10.88
N PHE A 46 -14.57 11.65 -10.85
CA PHE A 46 -15.88 11.41 -11.47
C PHE A 46 -16.93 10.88 -10.47
N MET A 47 -16.51 10.44 -9.27
CA MET A 47 -17.37 9.82 -8.26
C MET A 47 -17.32 10.59 -6.94
N GLY A 48 -18.40 10.48 -6.14
CA GLY A 48 -18.41 10.96 -4.76
C GLY A 48 -17.44 10.15 -3.88
N GLU A 49 -17.00 10.74 -2.76
CA GLU A 49 -15.96 10.17 -1.88
C GLU A 49 -16.24 8.73 -1.44
N LEU A 50 -17.48 8.44 -1.05
CA LEU A 50 -17.91 7.11 -0.61
C LEU A 50 -17.99 6.09 -1.75
N ASP A 51 -18.51 6.51 -2.91
CA ASP A 51 -18.60 5.62 -4.06
C ASP A 51 -17.20 5.30 -4.58
N SER A 52 -16.29 6.27 -4.58
CA SER A 52 -14.89 6.05 -4.89
C SER A 52 -14.19 5.16 -3.86
N LEU A 53 -14.50 5.29 -2.56
CA LEU A 53 -14.01 4.39 -1.51
C LEU A 53 -14.45 2.94 -1.74
N ALA A 54 -15.66 2.74 -2.26
CA ALA A 54 -16.18 1.41 -2.59
C ALA A 54 -15.63 0.86 -3.91
N PHE A 55 -15.39 1.73 -4.88
CA PHE A 55 -14.85 1.40 -6.19
C PHE A 55 -13.34 1.07 -6.12
N HIS A 56 -12.60 1.82 -5.31
CA HIS A 56 -11.17 1.63 -5.12
C HIS A 56 -10.88 0.22 -4.59
N ARG A 57 -9.87 -0.44 -5.16
CA ARG A 57 -9.51 -1.84 -4.92
C ARG A 57 -10.61 -2.84 -5.32
N GLY A 58 -11.49 -2.43 -6.21
CA GLY A 58 -12.59 -3.20 -6.76
C GLY A 58 -12.25 -3.75 -8.15
N PRO A 59 -12.81 -3.20 -9.24
CA PRO A 59 -12.72 -3.80 -10.58
C PRO A 59 -11.28 -4.03 -11.07
N MET A 60 -10.40 -3.03 -10.92
CA MET A 60 -9.01 -3.09 -11.42
C MET A 60 -8.09 -4.01 -10.59
N HIS A 61 -8.55 -4.44 -9.41
CA HIS A 61 -7.85 -5.36 -8.52
C HIS A 61 -8.46 -6.77 -8.56
N SER A 62 -9.41 -7.02 -9.45
CA SER A 62 -10.02 -8.34 -9.63
C SER A 62 -9.10 -9.30 -10.41
N LEU A 63 -9.23 -10.60 -10.14
CA LEU A 63 -8.56 -11.64 -10.93
C LEU A 63 -9.06 -11.65 -12.38
N LEU A 64 -10.30 -11.24 -12.62
CA LEU A 64 -10.86 -11.08 -13.96
C LEU A 64 -10.11 -9.99 -14.74
N PHE A 65 -9.89 -8.81 -14.13
CA PHE A 65 -9.09 -7.74 -14.74
C PHE A 65 -7.65 -8.19 -14.99
N ALA A 66 -7.02 -8.84 -14.01
CA ALA A 66 -5.67 -9.37 -14.14
C ALA A 66 -5.56 -10.44 -15.23
N GLY A 67 -6.62 -11.22 -15.49
CA GLY A 67 -6.66 -12.21 -16.57
C GLY A 67 -6.85 -11.59 -17.96
N LEU A 68 -7.65 -10.53 -18.11
CA LEU A 68 -8.03 -9.98 -19.41
C LEU A 68 -7.13 -8.83 -19.89
N MET A 69 -6.79 -7.90 -18.99
CA MET A 69 -6.05 -6.68 -19.33
C MET A 69 -4.67 -6.95 -19.99
N PRO A 70 -3.90 -7.98 -19.60
CA PRO A 70 -2.59 -8.27 -20.21
C PRO A 70 -2.64 -8.48 -21.72
N PHE A 71 -3.70 -9.11 -22.23
CA PHE A 71 -3.87 -9.36 -23.67
C PHE A 71 -4.03 -8.05 -24.46
N LEU A 72 -4.82 -7.12 -23.91
CA LEU A 72 -5.01 -5.79 -24.49
C LEU A 72 -3.71 -4.96 -24.44
N LEU A 73 -3.04 -4.94 -23.29
CA LEU A 73 -1.78 -4.20 -23.11
C LEU A 73 -0.67 -4.73 -24.01
N SER A 74 -0.55 -6.05 -24.13
CA SER A 74 0.39 -6.68 -25.06
C SER A 74 0.15 -6.23 -26.50
N TRP A 75 -1.11 -6.20 -26.95
CA TRP A 75 -1.48 -5.72 -28.28
C TRP A 75 -1.11 -4.25 -28.48
N LEU A 76 -1.41 -3.39 -27.50
CA LEU A 76 -1.08 -1.97 -27.53
C LEU A 76 0.43 -1.72 -27.59
N VAL A 77 1.22 -2.45 -26.79
CA VAL A 77 2.68 -2.31 -26.78
C VAL A 77 3.30 -2.76 -28.10
N LEU A 78 2.83 -3.87 -28.68
CA LEU A 78 3.30 -4.29 -30.00
C LEU A 78 2.93 -3.25 -31.07
N LYS A 79 1.73 -2.66 -31.01
CA LYS A 79 1.33 -1.58 -31.92
C LYS A 79 2.22 -0.35 -31.75
N PHE A 80 2.52 0.03 -30.52
CA PHE A 80 3.43 1.13 -30.18
C PHE A 80 4.83 0.91 -30.78
N TYR A 81 5.43 -0.27 -30.58
CA TYR A 81 6.75 -0.55 -31.16
C TYR A 81 6.72 -0.70 -32.68
N LYS A 82 5.66 -1.27 -33.27
CA LYS A 82 5.50 -1.34 -34.74
C LYS A 82 5.38 0.06 -35.38
N SER A 83 4.80 1.03 -34.68
CA SER A 83 4.63 2.39 -35.19
C SER A 83 5.93 3.18 -35.35
N GLY A 84 7.03 2.76 -34.72
CA GLY A 84 8.29 3.52 -34.71
C GLY A 84 8.29 4.80 -33.85
N ILE A 85 7.16 5.18 -33.24
CA ILE A 85 7.01 6.41 -32.43
C ILE A 85 8.06 6.49 -31.32
N TYR A 86 8.45 5.37 -30.73
CA TYR A 86 9.46 5.30 -29.67
C TYR A 86 10.85 5.84 -30.06
N ASN A 87 11.15 5.97 -31.36
CA ASN A 87 12.37 6.60 -31.89
C ASN A 87 12.14 8.03 -32.42
N ASN A 88 10.90 8.53 -32.43
CA ASN A 88 10.61 9.89 -32.82
C ASN A 88 11.31 10.89 -31.85
N PRO A 89 12.05 11.89 -32.36
CA PRO A 89 12.81 12.82 -31.52
C PRO A 89 11.91 13.68 -30.62
N TYR A 90 10.71 14.05 -31.06
CA TYR A 90 9.75 14.80 -30.26
C TYR A 90 9.20 13.94 -29.12
N TYR A 91 8.81 12.70 -29.42
CA TYR A 91 8.36 11.75 -28.41
C TYR A 91 9.42 11.56 -27.32
N LYS A 92 10.67 11.29 -27.71
CA LYS A 92 11.79 11.13 -26.77
C LYS A 92 12.02 12.36 -25.89
N LYS A 93 12.00 13.57 -26.46
CA LYS A 93 12.17 14.82 -25.71
C LYS A 93 11.03 15.04 -24.71
N ILE A 94 9.78 14.81 -25.11
CA ILE A 94 8.62 14.93 -24.22
C ILE A 94 8.70 13.91 -23.09
N SER A 95 8.94 12.62 -23.40
CA SER A 95 9.10 11.58 -22.39
C SER A 95 10.25 11.87 -21.43
N PHE A 96 11.37 12.41 -21.93
CA PHE A 96 12.49 12.83 -21.10
C PHE A 96 12.11 13.96 -20.14
N VAL A 97 11.44 15.02 -20.63
CA VAL A 97 11.00 16.14 -19.78
C VAL A 97 10.05 15.66 -18.69
N LEU A 98 9.05 14.85 -19.04
CA LEU A 98 8.10 14.29 -18.07
C LEU A 98 8.81 13.41 -17.02
N ALA A 99 9.72 12.54 -17.46
CA ALA A 99 10.50 11.71 -16.54
C ALA A 99 11.41 12.54 -15.62
N SER A 100 12.08 13.58 -16.14
CA SER A 100 12.90 14.49 -15.34
C SER A 100 12.10 15.24 -14.29
N LEU A 101 10.91 15.75 -14.65
CA LEU A 101 10.01 16.40 -13.68
C LEU A 101 9.57 15.43 -12.58
N LEU A 102 9.26 14.19 -12.93
CA LEU A 102 8.92 13.14 -11.97
C LEU A 102 10.10 12.85 -11.02
N PHE A 103 11.32 12.69 -11.54
CA PHE A 103 12.49 12.45 -10.69
C PHE A 103 12.81 13.65 -9.78
N ILE A 104 12.64 14.88 -10.25
CA ILE A 104 12.78 16.10 -9.43
C ILE A 104 11.74 16.09 -8.29
N ALA A 105 10.47 15.80 -8.59
CA ALA A 105 9.41 15.74 -7.58
C ALA A 105 9.70 14.65 -6.53
N ILE A 106 10.10 13.45 -6.96
CA ILE A 106 10.48 12.34 -6.07
C ILE A 106 11.67 12.74 -5.19
N ALA A 107 12.72 13.32 -5.76
CA ALA A 107 13.88 13.78 -5.00
C ALA A 107 13.52 14.87 -3.98
N GLY A 108 12.61 15.79 -4.35
CA GLY A 108 12.09 16.81 -3.44
C GLY A 108 11.31 16.20 -2.27
N ILE A 109 10.43 15.24 -2.53
CA ILE A 109 9.66 14.53 -1.49
C ILE A 109 10.61 13.75 -0.57
N LEU A 110 11.57 13.02 -1.12
CA LEU A 110 12.59 12.30 -0.34
C LEU A 110 13.42 13.26 0.52
N SER A 111 13.87 14.38 -0.05
CA SER A 111 14.61 15.39 0.71
C SER A 111 13.77 15.96 1.85
N PHE A 112 12.50 16.28 1.60
CA PHE A 112 11.58 16.76 2.61
C PHE A 112 11.37 15.72 3.72
N LEU A 113 11.15 14.45 3.36
CA LEU A 113 10.98 13.36 4.31
C LEU A 113 12.22 13.16 5.18
N VAL A 114 13.42 13.21 4.62
CA VAL A 114 14.67 13.08 5.41
C VAL A 114 14.82 14.25 6.38
N ILE A 115 14.60 15.48 5.93
CA ILE A 115 14.66 16.67 6.80
C ILE A 115 13.64 16.55 7.93
N TYR A 116 12.40 16.16 7.60
CA TYR A 116 11.31 16.04 8.57
C TYR A 116 11.53 14.92 9.59
N LEU A 117 11.91 13.72 9.13
CA LEU A 117 12.04 12.53 9.97
C LEU A 117 13.34 12.52 10.78
N VAL A 118 14.46 12.95 10.17
CA VAL A 118 15.79 12.91 10.80
C VAL A 118 16.10 14.22 11.53
N GLN A 119 15.25 15.25 11.39
CA GLN A 119 15.50 16.61 11.88
C GLN A 119 16.85 17.15 11.37
N TRP A 120 17.20 16.78 10.14
CA TRP A 120 18.48 17.13 9.54
C TRP A 120 18.45 18.57 9.04
N ASN A 121 19.21 19.45 9.70
CA ASN A 121 19.30 20.87 9.35
C ASN A 121 20.44 21.19 8.35
N GLY A 122 21.17 20.19 7.87
CA GLY A 122 22.31 20.38 6.98
C GLY A 122 21.93 20.39 5.49
N ILE A 123 22.59 21.23 4.70
CA ILE A 123 22.42 21.30 3.24
C ILE A 123 23.01 20.10 2.47
N PHE A 124 23.77 19.24 3.15
CA PHE A 124 24.52 18.15 2.53
C PHE A 124 23.64 17.11 1.82
N VAL A 125 22.55 16.66 2.45
CA VAL A 125 21.62 15.69 1.86
C VAL A 125 20.94 16.25 0.60
N PRO A 126 20.34 17.46 0.62
CA PRO A 126 19.83 18.10 -0.59
C PRO A 126 20.89 18.21 -1.70
N ILE A 127 22.12 18.62 -1.37
CA ILE A 127 23.21 18.75 -2.36
C ILE A 127 23.54 17.40 -3.00
N LEU A 128 23.69 16.33 -2.21
CA LEU A 128 23.94 14.99 -2.74
C LEU A 128 22.82 14.50 -3.66
N LEU A 129 21.56 14.73 -3.28
CA LEU A 129 20.40 14.38 -4.11
C LEU A 129 20.39 15.16 -5.43
N ILE A 130 20.70 16.45 -5.40
CA ILE A 130 20.80 17.28 -6.61
C ILE A 130 21.93 16.78 -7.53
N ILE A 131 23.10 16.48 -6.99
CA ILE A 131 24.23 15.95 -7.76
C ILE A 131 23.86 14.60 -8.38
N GLY A 132 23.31 13.67 -7.60
CA GLY A 132 22.87 12.36 -8.10
C GLY A 132 21.82 12.48 -9.19
N LEU A 133 20.84 13.37 -8.99
CA LEU A 133 19.79 13.65 -9.96
C LEU A 133 20.34 14.24 -11.26
N PHE A 134 21.33 15.14 -11.19
CA PHE A 134 21.99 15.68 -12.37
C PHE A 134 22.65 14.58 -13.20
N PHE A 135 23.42 13.69 -12.57
CA PHE A 135 24.07 12.57 -13.27
C PHE A 135 23.05 11.58 -13.84
N LEU A 136 21.96 11.30 -13.12
CA LEU A 136 20.87 10.46 -13.60
C LEU A 136 20.21 11.04 -14.85
N ILE A 137 19.78 12.31 -14.79
CA ILE A 137 19.14 13.01 -15.90
C ILE A 137 20.09 13.06 -17.12
N LYS A 138 21.36 13.40 -16.90
CA LYS A 138 22.39 13.41 -17.96
C LYS A 138 22.55 12.02 -18.60
N THR A 139 22.55 10.97 -17.80
CA THR A 139 22.67 9.59 -18.28
C THR A 139 21.46 9.18 -19.12
N ILE A 140 20.24 9.50 -18.66
CA ILE A 140 19.01 9.23 -19.41
C ILE A 140 19.03 10.01 -20.73
N TYR A 141 19.40 11.29 -20.72
CA TYR A 141 19.49 12.10 -21.94
C TYR A 141 20.44 11.45 -22.96
N ASN A 142 21.65 11.11 -22.54
CA ASN A 142 22.66 10.53 -23.43
C ASN A 142 22.28 9.14 -23.97
N ASN A 143 21.57 8.32 -23.17
CA ASN A 143 21.28 6.93 -23.54
C ASN A 143 19.90 6.72 -24.18
N TYR A 144 18.94 7.60 -23.90
CA TYR A 144 17.56 7.49 -24.42
C TYR A 144 17.26 8.52 -25.50
N VAL A 145 17.57 9.80 -25.26
CA VAL A 145 17.25 10.90 -26.20
C VAL A 145 18.21 10.90 -27.38
N CYS A 146 19.52 10.83 -27.13
CA CYS A 146 20.54 10.92 -28.18
C CYS A 146 20.71 9.65 -29.02
N LYS A 147 20.30 8.48 -28.51
CA LYS A 147 20.51 7.18 -29.18
C LYS A 147 19.22 6.60 -29.71
N ASN A 148 19.27 6.04 -30.92
CA ASN A 148 18.19 5.19 -31.42
C ASN A 148 18.08 3.91 -30.60
N GLN A 149 16.84 3.49 -30.39
CA GLN A 149 16.50 2.32 -29.61
C GLN A 149 16.14 1.19 -30.56
N ASP A 150 16.55 -0.03 -30.22
CA ASP A 150 16.09 -1.20 -30.96
C ASP A 150 14.64 -1.55 -30.59
N ALA A 151 13.89 -2.06 -31.57
CA ALA A 151 12.60 -2.64 -31.29
C ALA A 151 12.79 -3.89 -30.39
N PRO A 152 11.98 -4.08 -29.34
CA PRO A 152 12.07 -5.27 -28.52
C PRO A 152 11.70 -6.53 -29.32
N SER A 153 12.49 -7.59 -29.20
CA SER A 153 12.31 -8.86 -29.92
C SER A 153 11.30 -9.83 -29.28
N ALA A 154 10.44 -9.33 -28.39
CA ALA A 154 9.50 -10.13 -27.62
C ALA A 154 8.19 -10.39 -28.38
N SER A 155 7.67 -11.61 -28.30
CA SER A 155 6.40 -12.01 -28.92
C SER A 155 5.18 -11.50 -28.14
N TYR A 156 4.00 -11.60 -28.74
CA TYR A 156 2.73 -11.23 -28.10
C TYR A 156 2.48 -11.97 -26.78
N PHE A 157 2.78 -13.27 -26.71
CA PHE A 157 2.56 -14.04 -25.49
C PHE A 157 3.59 -13.74 -24.41
N GLU A 158 4.81 -13.34 -24.78
CA GLU A 158 5.82 -12.94 -23.80
C GLU A 158 5.51 -11.59 -23.16
N TRP A 159 5.02 -10.62 -23.96
CA TRP A 159 4.47 -9.38 -23.43
C TRP A 159 3.25 -9.62 -22.54
N THR A 160 2.36 -10.53 -22.96
CA THR A 160 1.21 -10.93 -22.15
C THR A 160 1.67 -11.52 -20.82
N GLY A 161 2.70 -12.37 -20.80
CA GLY A 161 3.29 -12.93 -19.58
C GLY A 161 3.86 -11.86 -18.65
N LEU A 162 4.57 -10.86 -19.18
CA LEU A 162 5.06 -9.73 -18.40
C LEU A 162 3.89 -8.97 -17.75
N PHE A 163 2.91 -8.57 -18.55
CA PHE A 163 1.77 -7.81 -18.05
C PHE A 163 0.92 -8.61 -17.07
N PHE A 164 0.68 -9.88 -17.35
CA PHE A 164 -0.07 -10.77 -16.47
C PHE A 164 0.60 -10.88 -15.12
N LEU A 165 1.90 -11.20 -15.08
CA LEU A 165 2.60 -11.39 -13.82
C LEU A 165 2.65 -10.08 -13.02
N SER A 166 3.00 -8.95 -13.65
CA SER A 166 3.06 -7.66 -12.96
C SER A 166 1.69 -7.17 -12.47
N ILE A 167 0.60 -7.43 -13.20
CA ILE A 167 -0.74 -7.01 -12.80
C ILE A 167 -1.33 -7.95 -11.75
N VAL A 168 -1.20 -9.27 -11.89
CA VAL A 168 -1.83 -10.24 -10.97
C VAL A 168 -1.18 -10.21 -9.58
N THR A 169 0.13 -9.94 -9.49
CA THR A 169 0.81 -9.86 -8.20
C THR A 169 0.36 -8.66 -7.37
N HIS A 170 -0.11 -7.59 -8.02
CA HIS A 170 -0.55 -6.38 -7.34
C HIS A 170 -1.73 -6.63 -6.37
N PRO A 171 -2.90 -7.11 -6.83
CA PRO A 171 -4.04 -7.34 -5.95
C PRO A 171 -3.81 -8.49 -4.96
N LEU A 172 -2.93 -9.44 -5.29
CA LEU A 172 -2.51 -10.49 -4.37
C LEU A 172 -1.70 -9.92 -3.21
N LEU A 173 -0.75 -9.02 -3.48
CA LEU A 173 -0.01 -8.32 -2.43
C LEU A 173 -0.93 -7.40 -1.62
N ASP A 174 -1.89 -6.74 -2.27
CA ASP A 174 -2.84 -5.89 -1.56
C ASP A 174 -3.81 -6.68 -0.67
N ALA A 175 -4.16 -7.92 -1.05
CA ALA A 175 -4.93 -8.85 -0.22
C ALA A 175 -4.19 -9.27 1.06
N LEU A 176 -2.86 -9.10 1.12
CA LEU A 176 -2.04 -9.35 2.32
C LEU A 176 -2.04 -8.16 3.30
N THR A 177 -2.56 -7.00 2.89
CA THR A 177 -2.69 -5.82 3.75
C THR A 177 -4.04 -5.76 4.46
N THR A 178 -4.16 -4.93 5.51
CA THR A 178 -5.42 -4.70 6.24
C THR A 178 -6.51 -4.06 5.37
N PHE A 179 -6.13 -3.31 4.33
CA PHE A 179 -7.10 -2.70 3.42
C PHE A 179 -7.82 -3.76 2.59
N GLY A 180 -7.08 -4.76 2.11
CA GLY A 180 -7.59 -5.83 1.26
C GLY A 180 -7.99 -5.40 -0.16
N THR A 181 -8.50 -6.35 -0.94
CA THR A 181 -8.96 -6.18 -2.33
C THR A 181 -10.16 -7.07 -2.66
N GLN A 182 -10.96 -6.67 -3.66
CA GLN A 182 -12.09 -7.48 -4.15
C GLN A 182 -11.63 -8.40 -5.29
N LEU A 183 -10.88 -9.46 -4.96
CA LEU A 183 -10.31 -10.40 -5.93
C LEU A 183 -11.35 -11.03 -6.86
N PHE A 184 -12.57 -11.23 -6.38
CA PHE A 184 -13.64 -11.95 -7.07
C PHE A 184 -14.69 -11.03 -7.72
N TRP A 185 -14.44 -9.72 -7.81
CA TRP A 185 -15.31 -8.81 -8.53
C TRP A 185 -15.40 -9.23 -10.02
N PRO A 186 -16.57 -9.17 -10.70
CA PRO A 186 -17.87 -8.65 -10.24
C PRO A 186 -18.78 -9.68 -9.55
N PHE A 187 -18.31 -10.92 -9.36
CA PHE A 187 -19.13 -12.00 -8.81
C PHE A 187 -19.35 -11.90 -7.31
N SER A 188 -18.46 -11.22 -6.59
CA SER A 188 -18.56 -10.96 -5.16
C SER A 188 -17.97 -9.61 -4.78
N ASN A 189 -18.57 -8.95 -3.79
CA ASN A 189 -18.05 -7.75 -3.13
C ASN A 189 -17.21 -8.08 -1.88
N TYR A 190 -16.87 -9.35 -1.66
CA TYR A 190 -16.03 -9.76 -0.56
C TYR A 190 -14.61 -9.19 -0.72
N ARG A 191 -14.10 -8.58 0.36
CA ARG A 191 -12.78 -7.99 0.39
C ARG A 191 -11.81 -8.90 1.13
N VAL A 192 -10.91 -9.52 0.37
CA VAL A 192 -9.88 -10.42 0.90
C VAL A 192 -8.82 -9.57 1.60
N ALA A 193 -8.62 -9.77 2.90
CA ALA A 193 -7.65 -9.04 3.72
C ALA A 193 -7.03 -9.97 4.78
N ILE A 194 -5.84 -10.48 4.50
CA ILE A 194 -5.08 -11.34 5.43
C ILE A 194 -4.43 -10.50 6.54
N SER A 195 -4.12 -9.22 6.28
CA SER A 195 -3.60 -8.28 7.29
C SER A 195 -2.26 -8.70 7.91
N ASN A 196 -1.38 -9.37 7.16
CA ASN A 196 -0.06 -9.77 7.65
C ASN A 196 1.05 -8.74 7.37
N ILE A 197 0.84 -7.81 6.44
CA ILE A 197 1.81 -6.75 6.13
C ILE A 197 1.17 -5.36 6.17
N ALA A 198 1.93 -4.37 6.66
CA ALA A 198 1.50 -2.98 6.66
C ALA A 198 1.47 -2.44 5.23
N ILE A 199 0.58 -1.48 4.94
CA ILE A 199 0.45 -0.90 3.60
C ILE A 199 1.75 -0.21 3.17
N LEU A 200 2.43 0.41 4.12
CA LEU A 200 3.73 1.02 3.94
C LEU A 200 4.70 0.34 4.91
N ASP A 201 5.63 -0.42 4.35
CA ASP A 201 6.67 -1.13 5.11
C ASP A 201 8.04 -0.89 4.46
N PRO A 202 8.82 0.10 4.95
CA PRO A 202 10.14 0.38 4.42
C PRO A 202 11.14 -0.78 4.59
N ILE A 203 10.95 -1.64 5.61
CA ILE A 203 11.82 -2.81 5.86
C ILE A 203 11.65 -3.83 4.73
N TYR A 204 10.43 -3.99 4.21
CA TYR A 204 10.17 -4.79 3.03
C TYR A 204 10.60 -4.08 1.73
N THR A 205 10.22 -2.81 1.58
CA THR A 205 10.28 -2.09 0.30
C THR A 205 11.69 -1.72 -0.10
N LEU A 206 12.50 -1.18 0.83
CA LEU A 206 13.81 -0.61 0.50
C LEU A 206 14.84 -1.66 0.08
N PRO A 207 14.99 -2.82 0.76
CA PRO A 207 15.89 -3.86 0.30
C PRO A 207 15.49 -4.39 -1.09
N PHE A 208 14.19 -4.58 -1.31
CA PHE A 208 13.70 -5.09 -2.60
C PHE A 208 13.93 -4.07 -3.73
N LEU A 209 13.63 -2.79 -3.48
CA LEU A 209 13.97 -1.70 -4.40
C LEU A 209 15.46 -1.67 -4.72
N GLY A 210 16.32 -1.84 -3.71
CA GLY A 210 17.77 -1.90 -3.89
C GLY A 210 18.20 -3.00 -4.88
N THR A 211 17.61 -4.20 -4.79
CA THR A 211 17.89 -5.28 -5.74
C THR A 211 17.40 -4.97 -7.16
N VAL A 212 16.23 -4.35 -7.32
CA VAL A 212 15.70 -3.94 -8.63
C VAL A 212 16.57 -2.86 -9.28
N ILE A 213 17.00 -1.86 -8.50
CA ILE A 213 17.94 -0.83 -8.97
C ILE A 213 19.27 -1.46 -9.37
N ALA A 214 19.85 -2.32 -8.52
CA ALA A 214 21.12 -3.00 -8.79
C ALA A 214 21.03 -3.88 -10.05
N CYS A 215 19.93 -4.59 -10.25
CA CYS A 215 19.66 -5.36 -11.46
C CYS A 215 19.72 -4.47 -12.73
N GLY A 216 19.13 -3.28 -12.68
CA GLY A 216 19.12 -2.32 -13.78
C GLY A 216 20.48 -1.77 -14.20
N LEU A 217 21.54 -1.97 -13.38
CA LEU A 217 22.91 -1.55 -13.67
C LEU A 217 23.68 -2.52 -14.57
N PHE A 218 23.19 -3.75 -14.75
CA PHE A 218 23.85 -4.78 -15.55
C PHE A 218 23.21 -4.94 -16.93
N ASP A 219 24.01 -5.30 -17.94
CA ASP A 219 23.50 -5.61 -19.28
C ASP A 219 22.61 -6.86 -19.26
N LYS A 220 21.68 -6.95 -20.22
CA LYS A 220 20.77 -8.10 -20.37
C LYS A 220 21.49 -9.42 -20.64
N SER A 221 22.72 -9.42 -21.17
CA SER A 221 23.53 -10.63 -21.35
C SER A 221 24.24 -11.09 -20.07
N ASP A 222 24.32 -10.24 -19.04
CA ASP A 222 25.02 -10.55 -17.81
C ASP A 222 24.17 -11.44 -16.89
N ARG A 223 24.72 -12.59 -16.49
CA ARG A 223 24.04 -13.52 -15.58
C ARG A 223 23.74 -12.90 -14.21
N ARG A 224 24.58 -11.96 -13.75
CA ARG A 224 24.42 -11.26 -12.46
C ARG A 224 23.09 -10.51 -12.40
N ARG A 225 22.63 -9.95 -13.52
CA ARG A 225 21.35 -9.25 -13.65
C ARG A 225 20.19 -10.13 -13.16
N SER A 226 20.08 -11.34 -13.71
CA SER A 226 19.03 -12.29 -13.37
C SER A 226 19.19 -12.83 -11.95
N GLN A 227 20.42 -13.06 -11.49
CA GLN A 227 20.68 -13.51 -10.12
C GLN A 227 20.22 -12.49 -9.09
N ILE A 228 20.56 -11.21 -9.27
CA ILE A 228 20.15 -10.13 -8.36
C ILE A 228 18.62 -10.00 -8.31
N ASN A 229 17.95 -10.09 -9.45
CA ASN A 229 16.48 -10.05 -9.48
C ASN A 229 15.86 -11.21 -8.70
N TRP A 230 16.37 -12.44 -8.90
CA TRP A 230 15.89 -13.60 -8.16
C TRP A 230 16.23 -13.55 -6.67
N ILE A 231 17.38 -13.00 -6.28
CA ILE A 231 17.69 -12.71 -4.87
C ILE A 231 16.64 -11.76 -4.30
N GLY A 232 16.30 -10.68 -5.01
CA GLY A 232 15.23 -9.75 -4.62
C GLY A 232 13.88 -10.44 -4.41
N ILE A 233 13.45 -11.24 -5.39
CA ILE A 233 12.19 -12.01 -5.32
C ILE A 233 12.23 -13.01 -4.14
N CYS A 234 13.34 -13.71 -3.93
CA CYS A 234 13.49 -14.65 -2.81
C CYS A 234 13.44 -13.93 -1.46
N VAL A 235 14.12 -12.79 -1.32
CA VAL A 235 14.09 -11.97 -0.09
C VAL A 235 12.68 -11.45 0.17
N SER A 236 12.01 -10.93 -0.87
CA SER A 236 10.60 -10.49 -0.80
C SER A 236 9.67 -11.62 -0.36
N SER A 237 9.81 -12.80 -0.96
CA SER A 237 8.99 -13.98 -0.65
C SER A 237 9.26 -14.51 0.77
N ALA A 238 10.53 -14.57 1.18
CA ALA A 238 10.95 -14.97 2.52
C ALA A 238 10.40 -14.01 3.58
N TYR A 239 10.47 -12.70 3.33
CA TYR A 239 9.88 -11.70 4.20
C TYR A 239 8.38 -11.93 4.34
N MET A 240 7.66 -12.12 3.23
CA MET A 240 6.21 -12.33 3.25
C MET A 240 5.82 -13.59 4.04
N MET A 241 6.53 -14.70 3.84
CA MET A 241 6.33 -15.92 4.65
C MET A 241 6.61 -15.66 6.14
N GLY A 242 7.68 -14.92 6.46
CA GLY A 242 7.99 -14.49 7.82
C GLY A 242 6.84 -13.70 8.45
N THR A 243 6.24 -12.76 7.73
CA THR A 243 5.11 -11.97 8.23
C THR A 243 3.86 -12.82 8.51
N LEU A 244 3.63 -13.90 7.74
CA LEU A 244 2.53 -14.84 7.99
C LEU A 244 2.78 -15.67 9.27
N ILE A 245 4.03 -16.08 9.51
CA ILE A 245 4.43 -16.76 10.75
C ILE A 245 4.21 -15.82 11.95
N THR A 246 4.70 -14.59 11.86
CA THR A 246 4.51 -13.57 12.90
C THR A 246 3.02 -13.33 13.15
N LYS A 247 2.22 -13.17 12.09
CA LYS A 247 0.77 -13.02 12.22
C LYS A 247 0.15 -14.15 13.02
N ASN A 248 0.44 -15.40 12.65
CA ASN A 248 -0.10 -16.57 13.33
C ASN A 248 0.30 -16.60 14.81
N HIS A 249 1.55 -16.25 15.13
CA HIS A 249 2.03 -16.12 16.51
C HIS A 249 1.24 -15.04 17.28
N VAL A 250 1.06 -13.85 16.70
CA VAL A 250 0.32 -12.75 17.34
C VAL A 250 -1.16 -13.11 17.54
N ASP A 251 -1.80 -13.77 16.57
CA ASP A 251 -3.17 -14.25 16.69
C ASP A 251 -3.32 -15.24 17.85
N GLN A 252 -2.33 -16.13 18.06
CA GLN A 252 -2.28 -17.03 19.21
C GLN A 252 -2.08 -16.28 20.53
N VAL A 253 -1.16 -15.31 20.58
CA VAL A 253 -0.93 -14.47 21.77
C VAL A 253 -2.21 -13.70 22.16
N MET A 254 -2.93 -13.14 21.20
CA MET A 254 -4.20 -12.46 21.44
C MET A 254 -5.23 -13.44 22.01
N LYS A 255 -5.39 -14.60 21.38
CA LYS A 255 -6.34 -15.63 21.85
C LYS A 255 -6.05 -16.05 23.30
N MET A 256 -4.80 -16.37 23.63
CA MET A 256 -4.40 -16.75 24.98
C MET A 256 -4.62 -15.61 26.00
N SER A 257 -4.35 -14.37 25.60
CA SER A 257 -4.53 -13.19 26.46
C SER A 257 -6.02 -12.95 26.78
N LEU A 258 -6.91 -13.14 25.81
CA LEU A 258 -8.36 -13.05 26.01
C LEU A 258 -8.91 -14.20 26.87
N GLU A 259 -8.47 -15.44 26.60
CA GLU A 259 -8.89 -16.62 27.36
C GLU A 259 -8.51 -16.51 28.84
N LYS A 260 -7.30 -16.02 29.14
CA LYS A 260 -6.83 -15.78 30.52
C LYS A 260 -7.69 -14.75 31.26
N GLN A 261 -8.26 -13.78 30.54
CA GLN A 261 -9.18 -12.79 31.09
C GLN A 261 -10.65 -13.22 31.02
N GLN A 262 -10.92 -14.47 30.61
CA GLN A 262 -12.27 -15.04 30.46
C GLN A 262 -13.16 -14.24 29.50
N ILE A 263 -12.56 -13.64 28.46
CA ILE A 263 -13.27 -12.87 27.44
C ILE A 263 -13.54 -13.78 26.25
N GLN A 264 -14.77 -14.25 26.12
CA GLN A 264 -15.25 -14.92 24.89
C GLN A 264 -15.58 -13.87 23.83
N VAL A 265 -15.09 -14.09 22.60
CA VAL A 265 -15.17 -13.12 21.49
C VAL A 265 -15.79 -13.77 20.25
N ASP A 266 -16.53 -12.99 19.47
CA ASP A 266 -17.22 -13.44 18.26
C ASP A 266 -16.26 -13.55 17.07
N LYS A 267 -15.40 -12.53 16.93
CA LYS A 267 -14.38 -12.43 15.90
C LYS A 267 -13.18 -11.65 16.42
N SER A 268 -12.01 -11.97 15.90
CA SER A 268 -10.79 -11.21 16.16
C SER A 268 -9.99 -11.04 14.88
N MET A 269 -9.10 -10.05 14.91
CA MET A 269 -8.07 -9.86 13.91
C MET A 269 -6.84 -9.23 14.53
N SER A 270 -5.71 -9.45 13.89
CA SER A 270 -4.48 -8.72 14.13
C SER A 270 -3.93 -8.16 12.83
N CYS A 271 -3.21 -7.04 12.95
CA CYS A 271 -2.45 -6.48 11.86
C CYS A 271 -1.18 -5.80 12.38
N PRO A 272 -0.11 -5.74 11.57
CA PRO A 272 1.05 -4.95 11.93
C PRO A 272 0.71 -3.46 11.93
N THR A 273 1.38 -2.71 12.79
CA THR A 273 1.33 -1.25 12.78
C THR A 273 2.07 -0.68 11.56
N ILE A 274 1.81 0.58 11.18
CA ILE A 274 2.43 1.17 10.00
C ILE A 274 3.97 1.21 10.12
N LEU A 275 4.68 1.13 8.99
CA LEU A 275 6.14 1.21 8.85
C LEU A 275 6.94 -0.01 9.33
N ASN A 276 6.32 -1.06 9.87
CA ASN A 276 7.05 -2.20 10.40
C ASN A 276 6.19 -3.48 10.49
N ASN A 277 6.84 -4.61 10.75
CA ASN A 277 6.18 -5.90 11.03
C ASN A 277 6.51 -6.43 12.45
N ILE A 278 6.91 -5.54 13.36
CA ILE A 278 7.43 -5.87 14.70
C ILE A 278 6.36 -5.63 15.77
N LEU A 279 5.72 -4.47 15.73
CA LEU A 279 4.62 -4.10 16.62
C LEU A 279 3.29 -4.36 15.92
N TRP A 280 2.44 -5.13 16.57
CA TRP A 280 1.14 -5.55 16.07
C TRP A 280 0.02 -4.99 16.93
N PHE A 281 -1.05 -4.60 16.25
CA PHE A 281 -2.32 -4.26 16.85
C PHE A 281 -3.25 -5.46 16.73
N ALA A 282 -3.90 -5.83 17.83
CA ALA A 282 -4.89 -6.89 17.86
C ALA A 282 -6.21 -6.33 18.38
N ILE A 283 -7.31 -6.74 17.79
CA ILE A 283 -8.66 -6.35 18.16
C ILE A 283 -9.60 -7.55 18.09
N ALA A 284 -10.49 -7.66 19.07
CA ALA A 284 -11.54 -8.66 19.10
C ALA A 284 -12.88 -8.01 19.43
N LYS A 285 -13.95 -8.54 18.87
CA LYS A 285 -15.32 -8.08 19.09
C LYS A 285 -16.03 -9.03 20.04
N LYS A 286 -16.79 -8.48 20.97
CA LYS A 286 -17.75 -9.18 21.81
C LYS A 286 -19.01 -8.32 21.90
N ASP A 287 -20.10 -8.79 21.32
CA ASP A 287 -21.40 -8.10 21.30
C ASP A 287 -21.31 -6.68 20.69
N THR A 288 -21.38 -5.65 21.54
CA THR A 288 -21.31 -4.23 21.18
C THR A 288 -20.02 -3.55 21.65
N SER A 289 -19.03 -4.31 22.10
CA SER A 289 -17.74 -3.80 22.55
C SER A 289 -16.60 -4.48 21.79
N TYR A 290 -15.48 -3.77 21.71
CA TYR A 290 -14.22 -4.26 21.18
C TYR A 290 -13.19 -4.29 22.30
N TYR A 291 -12.29 -5.25 22.22
CA TYR A 291 -11.16 -5.45 23.11
C TYR A 291 -9.91 -5.43 22.26
N CYS A 292 -9.04 -4.46 22.48
CA CYS A 292 -7.86 -4.29 21.66
C CYS A 292 -6.60 -4.02 22.47
N GLY A 293 -5.46 -4.33 21.90
CA GLY A 293 -4.17 -4.09 22.51
C GLY A 293 -3.04 -4.25 21.51
N TYR A 294 -1.82 -4.09 22.01
CA TYR A 294 -0.62 -4.10 21.20
C TYR A 294 0.36 -5.13 21.73
N TYR A 295 1.01 -5.82 20.80
CA TYR A 295 2.04 -6.80 21.08
C TYR A 295 3.24 -6.55 20.19
N SER A 296 4.42 -6.44 20.79
CA SER A 296 5.68 -6.47 20.05
C SER A 296 6.25 -7.87 20.09
N ILE A 297 6.82 -8.32 18.97
CA ILE A 297 7.60 -9.57 18.93
C ILE A 297 8.81 -9.56 19.89
N PHE A 298 9.20 -8.38 20.40
CA PHE A 298 10.26 -8.21 21.38
C PHE A 298 9.77 -8.08 22.83
N ASP A 299 8.46 -8.22 23.09
CA ASP A 299 7.95 -8.26 24.45
C ASP A 299 8.49 -9.49 25.21
N LYS A 300 8.89 -9.31 26.47
CA LYS A 300 9.46 -10.37 27.32
C LYS A 300 8.51 -11.54 27.56
N GLU A 301 7.21 -11.26 27.60
CA GLU A 301 6.17 -12.26 27.80
C GLU A 301 5.23 -12.27 26.58
N ALA A 302 4.82 -13.47 26.17
CA ALA A 302 3.88 -13.69 25.06
C ALA A 302 2.43 -13.40 25.49
N LYS A 303 2.15 -12.17 25.91
CA LYS A 303 0.84 -11.70 26.38
C LYS A 303 0.58 -10.25 26.00
N ILE A 304 -0.70 -9.89 25.88
CA ILE A 304 -1.15 -8.50 25.77
C ILE A 304 -1.62 -8.05 27.15
N ASP A 305 -0.80 -7.27 27.84
CA ASP A 305 -1.09 -6.79 29.20
C ASP A 305 -2.20 -5.72 29.23
N SER A 306 -2.17 -4.79 28.28
CA SER A 306 -3.10 -3.67 28.21
C SER A 306 -4.18 -3.95 27.17
N ILE A 307 -5.31 -4.53 27.63
CA ILE A 307 -6.50 -4.69 26.82
C ILE A 307 -7.46 -3.52 27.09
N TYR A 308 -7.67 -2.69 26.08
CA TYR A 308 -8.60 -1.58 26.10
C TYR A 308 -9.97 -2.04 25.63
N ARG A 309 -11.02 -1.65 26.35
CA ARG A 309 -12.41 -1.83 25.92
C ARG A 309 -12.89 -0.58 25.21
N ILE A 310 -13.45 -0.74 24.02
CA ILE A 310 -14.04 0.32 23.21
C ILE A 310 -15.49 -0.05 22.92
N ASP A 311 -16.45 0.79 23.28
CA ASP A 311 -17.85 0.55 22.91
C ASP A 311 -18.11 0.99 21.47
N GLN A 312 -18.84 0.17 20.71
CA GLN A 312 -19.18 0.44 19.31
C GLN A 312 -20.09 1.66 19.16
N ASN A 313 -20.84 2.01 20.21
CA ASN A 313 -21.82 3.11 20.23
C ASN A 313 -22.85 3.03 19.09
N LYS A 314 -23.33 1.81 18.77
CA LYS A 314 -24.30 1.54 17.68
C LYS A 314 -25.53 2.46 17.73
N LYS A 315 -25.97 2.88 18.92
CA LYS A 315 -27.13 3.76 19.10
C LYS A 315 -26.99 5.09 18.36
N LEU A 316 -25.78 5.64 18.23
CA LEU A 316 -25.53 6.91 17.52
C LEU A 316 -25.80 6.78 16.01
N LEU A 317 -25.65 5.58 15.46
CA LEU A 317 -25.77 5.30 14.03
C LEU A 317 -27.04 4.52 13.67
N ALA A 318 -27.77 4.00 14.66
CA ALA A 318 -28.96 3.18 14.47
C ALA A 318 -30.02 3.82 13.55
N PRO A 319 -30.32 5.14 13.65
CA PRO A 319 -31.28 5.78 12.74
C PRO A 319 -30.87 5.74 11.26
N TYR A 320 -29.57 5.58 10.98
CA TYR A 320 -29.00 5.75 9.65
C TYR A 320 -28.53 4.43 9.03
N ILE A 321 -28.75 3.28 9.68
CA ILE A 321 -28.17 1.98 9.30
C ILE A 321 -28.56 1.51 7.89
N GLN A 322 -29.71 1.96 7.39
CA GLN A 322 -30.21 1.65 6.05
C GLN A 322 -29.67 2.58 4.96
N GLN A 323 -28.93 3.62 5.33
CA GLN A 323 -28.37 4.56 4.35
C GLN A 323 -27.16 3.95 3.67
N LYS A 324 -27.10 4.15 2.35
CA LYS A 324 -26.00 3.67 1.50
C LYS A 324 -24.63 4.07 2.05
N SER A 325 -24.51 5.30 2.57
CA SER A 325 -23.27 5.82 3.16
C SER A 325 -22.76 4.95 4.30
N LEU A 326 -23.63 4.63 5.26
CA LEU A 326 -23.26 3.80 6.41
C LEU A 326 -23.09 2.33 6.04
N GLN A 327 -23.85 1.81 5.06
CA GLN A 327 -23.63 0.45 4.54
C GLN A 327 -22.25 0.32 3.91
N ILE A 328 -21.81 1.30 3.10
CA ILE A 328 -20.47 1.32 2.50
C ILE A 328 -19.41 1.37 3.60
N LEU A 329 -19.54 2.27 4.58
CA LEU A 329 -18.56 2.39 5.67
C LEU A 329 -18.48 1.12 6.52
N THR A 330 -19.62 0.52 6.86
CA THR A 330 -19.72 -0.71 7.64
C THR A 330 -19.07 -1.89 6.91
N TRP A 331 -19.35 -2.03 5.62
CA TRP A 331 -18.71 -3.02 4.76
C TRP A 331 -17.21 -2.75 4.63
N PHE A 332 -16.81 -1.49 4.39
CA PHE A 332 -15.40 -1.09 4.23
C PHE A 332 -14.57 -1.44 5.47
N SER A 333 -15.10 -1.18 6.66
CA SER A 333 -14.43 -1.45 7.94
C SER A 333 -14.58 -2.90 8.40
N ALA A 334 -15.16 -3.80 7.60
CA ALA A 334 -15.46 -5.19 7.96
C ALA A 334 -16.20 -5.31 9.31
N ASP A 335 -17.09 -4.36 9.61
CA ASP A 335 -17.80 -4.24 10.89
C ASP A 335 -16.86 -4.18 12.12
N TYR A 336 -15.67 -3.58 11.96
CA TYR A 336 -14.77 -3.15 13.05
C TYR A 336 -14.77 -1.61 13.11
N TYR A 337 -15.79 -1.05 13.74
CA TYR A 337 -15.92 0.40 13.88
C TYR A 337 -16.47 0.80 15.24
N ASN A 338 -16.22 2.04 15.65
CA ASN A 338 -17.04 2.72 16.64
C ASN A 338 -17.52 4.08 16.13
N ALA A 339 -18.46 4.68 16.87
CA ALA A 339 -18.95 6.02 16.63
C ALA A 339 -18.67 6.92 17.83
N MET A 340 -18.25 8.15 17.59
CA MET A 340 -18.11 9.18 18.61
C MET A 340 -18.98 10.38 18.26
N ASP A 341 -19.71 10.90 19.25
CA ASP A 341 -20.44 12.15 19.09
C ASP A 341 -19.45 13.31 19.19
N MET A 342 -19.41 14.16 18.16
CA MET A 342 -18.51 15.31 18.08
C MET A 342 -19.23 16.62 18.45
N GLY A 343 -20.52 16.56 18.79
CA GLY A 343 -21.38 17.73 18.94
C GLY A 343 -21.67 18.40 17.59
N ASN A 344 -22.52 19.43 17.62
CA ASN A 344 -22.89 20.24 16.44
C ASN A 344 -23.33 19.39 15.23
N ASP A 345 -24.17 18.38 15.48
CA ASP A 345 -24.68 17.47 14.45
C ASP A 345 -23.60 16.67 13.70
N LYS A 346 -22.40 16.54 14.28
CA LYS A 346 -21.30 15.74 13.72
C LYS A 346 -21.12 14.44 14.50
N ILE A 347 -20.93 13.35 13.78
CA ILE A 347 -20.52 12.04 14.32
C ILE A 347 -19.22 11.65 13.66
N GLN A 348 -18.23 11.22 14.43
CA GLN A 348 -17.03 10.62 13.90
C GLN A 348 -17.20 9.09 13.84
N TYR A 349 -17.09 8.52 12.64
CA TYR A 349 -17.05 7.07 12.41
C TYR A 349 -15.59 6.65 12.34
N ASN A 350 -15.13 5.80 13.27
CA ASN A 350 -13.74 5.34 13.29
C ASN A 350 -13.63 3.89 12.81
N ASP A 351 -12.72 3.64 11.88
CA ASP A 351 -12.33 2.27 11.52
C ASP A 351 -11.30 1.78 12.55
N LEU A 352 -11.70 0.80 13.35
CA LEU A 352 -10.89 0.35 14.49
C LEU A 352 -9.74 -0.57 14.08
N ARG A 353 -9.66 -1.01 12.82
CA ARG A 353 -8.66 -1.99 12.37
C ARG A 353 -7.23 -1.49 12.42
N TYR A 354 -7.01 -0.18 12.48
CA TYR A 354 -5.68 0.42 12.33
C TYR A 354 -5.03 0.83 13.66
N GLY A 355 -5.73 0.70 14.79
CA GLY A 355 -5.23 1.17 16.08
C GLY A 355 -4.99 2.69 16.12
N THR A 356 -4.07 3.10 16.98
CA THR A 356 -3.74 4.48 17.36
C THR A 356 -2.25 4.61 17.67
N PHE A 357 -1.66 5.78 17.39
CA PHE A 357 -0.26 6.04 17.73
C PHE A 357 -0.05 6.32 19.22
N SER A 358 -1.07 6.86 19.90
CA SER A 358 -1.04 7.22 21.31
C SER A 358 -1.25 6.03 22.26
N PHE A 359 -1.63 4.86 21.72
CA PHE A 359 -2.09 3.70 22.48
C PHE A 359 -3.32 4.00 23.35
N ARG A 360 -4.07 5.03 22.99
CA ARG A 360 -5.32 5.46 23.63
C ARG A 360 -6.45 5.46 22.62
N PHE A 361 -7.69 5.44 23.11
CA PHE A 361 -8.90 5.34 22.30
C PHE A 361 -10.03 6.25 22.79
N ASP A 362 -9.70 7.23 23.64
CA ASP A 362 -10.64 8.12 24.31
C ASP A 362 -10.86 9.44 23.57
N ARG A 363 -9.91 9.87 22.71
CA ARG A 363 -10.00 11.15 22.00
C ARG A 363 -10.25 10.93 20.50
N PRO A 364 -11.06 11.79 19.86
CA PRO A 364 -11.31 11.69 18.41
C PRO A 364 -10.04 11.66 17.55
N LYS A 365 -9.01 12.42 17.94
CA LYS A 365 -7.72 12.50 17.24
C LYS A 365 -6.82 11.26 17.38
N ASP A 366 -7.15 10.32 18.26
CA ASP A 366 -6.33 9.13 18.48
C ASP A 366 -6.44 8.16 17.29
N TYR A 367 -7.62 8.08 16.67
CA TYR A 367 -7.93 7.16 15.59
C TYR A 367 -7.21 7.53 14.28
N ILE A 368 -6.47 6.57 13.71
CA ILE A 368 -5.69 6.80 12.48
C ILE A 368 -6.60 6.99 11.27
N PHE A 369 -7.71 6.26 11.20
CA PHE A 369 -8.63 6.27 10.07
C PHE A 369 -10.05 6.52 10.55
N HIS A 370 -10.59 7.70 10.23
CA HIS A 370 -11.93 8.12 10.61
C HIS A 370 -12.62 8.90 9.49
N PHE A 371 -13.95 8.93 9.54
CA PHE A 371 -14.82 9.69 8.66
C PHE A 371 -15.71 10.60 9.49
N ASN A 372 -15.76 11.87 9.12
CA ASN A 372 -16.64 12.84 9.73
C ASN A 372 -18.01 12.76 9.05
N LEU A 373 -19.05 12.41 9.79
CA LEU A 373 -20.44 12.36 9.33
C LEU A 373 -21.16 13.61 9.82
N VAL A 374 -21.88 14.29 8.94
CA VAL A 374 -22.73 15.44 9.27
C VAL A 374 -24.18 15.01 9.14
N LYS A 375 -24.97 15.19 10.21
CA LYS A 375 -26.42 14.98 10.18
C LYS A 375 -27.07 16.12 9.40
N LYS A 376 -27.89 15.78 8.41
CA LYS A 376 -28.74 16.71 7.67
C LYS A 376 -30.18 16.18 7.72
N GLY A 377 -30.94 16.64 8.71
CA GLY A 377 -32.28 16.10 8.96
C GLY A 377 -32.21 14.62 9.31
N ASN A 378 -32.86 13.77 8.50
CA ASN A 378 -32.85 12.32 8.66
C ASN A 378 -31.72 11.61 7.91
N GLU A 379 -30.81 12.35 7.25
CA GLU A 379 -29.69 11.79 6.48
C GLU A 379 -28.33 12.08 7.12
N ILE A 380 -27.36 11.21 6.84
CA ILE A 380 -25.94 11.46 7.13
C ILE A 380 -25.12 11.55 5.86
N GLN A 381 -24.32 12.60 5.78
CA GLN A 381 -23.38 12.82 4.69
C GLN A 381 -21.95 12.75 5.23
N VAL A 382 -21.06 12.13 4.47
CA VAL A 382 -19.63 12.17 4.78
C VAL A 382 -19.12 13.56 4.43
N SER A 383 -18.51 14.23 5.41
CA SER A 383 -17.80 15.48 5.21
C SER A 383 -16.52 15.22 4.43
N SER A 384 -16.27 16.05 3.43
CA SER A 384 -15.00 16.08 2.69
C SER A 384 -13.83 16.60 3.53
N GLU A 385 -14.10 17.21 4.69
CA GLU A 385 -13.07 17.61 5.66
C GLU A 385 -12.55 16.39 6.40
N ARG A 386 -11.46 15.81 5.87
CA ARG A 386 -10.63 14.86 6.62
C ARG A 386 -9.62 15.62 7.45
N ASP A 387 -9.91 15.80 8.73
CA ASP A 387 -8.86 16.14 9.70
C ASP A 387 -7.87 15.00 9.72
N ARG A 388 -6.62 15.25 9.32
CA ARG A 388 -5.55 14.28 9.53
C ARG A 388 -5.18 14.34 11.00
N PRO A 389 -5.12 13.21 11.73
CA PRO A 389 -4.74 13.24 13.12
C PRO A 389 -3.32 13.80 13.24
N VAL A 390 -3.20 15.01 13.81
CA VAL A 390 -1.91 15.64 14.08
C VAL A 390 -1.30 14.94 15.30
N GLN A 391 -0.40 14.00 15.04
CA GLN A 391 0.30 13.28 16.09
C GLN A 391 1.40 14.16 16.68
N SER A 392 1.47 14.20 18.00
CA SER A 392 2.53 14.90 18.70
C SER A 392 3.85 14.13 18.58
N ARG A 393 4.97 14.85 18.70
CA ARG A 393 6.31 14.23 18.75
C ARG A 393 6.41 13.19 19.88
N ALA A 394 5.75 13.43 21.00
CA ALA A 394 5.73 12.52 22.14
C ALA A 394 5.04 11.19 21.79
N GLU A 395 3.91 11.22 21.08
CA GLU A 395 3.18 10.02 20.64
C GLU A 395 4.03 9.20 19.65
N LEU A 396 4.75 9.85 18.73
CA LEU A 396 5.66 9.16 17.81
C LEU A 396 6.85 8.49 18.54
N ILE A 397 7.42 9.16 19.55
CA ILE A 397 8.49 8.59 20.38
C ILE A 397 7.97 7.39 21.19
N GLN A 398 6.78 7.52 21.77
CA GLN A 398 6.13 6.43 22.50
C GLN A 398 5.89 5.23 21.57
N PHE A 399 5.43 5.49 20.36
CA PHE A 399 5.23 4.46 19.34
C PHE A 399 6.53 3.73 19.00
N TRP A 400 7.61 4.48 18.76
CA TRP A 400 8.93 3.91 18.49
C TRP A 400 9.49 3.09 19.66
N ASN A 401 9.28 3.56 20.90
CA ASN A 401 9.71 2.82 22.08
C ASN A 401 8.90 1.53 22.25
N ARG A 402 7.58 1.57 21.99
CA ARG A 402 6.72 0.39 22.08
C ARG A 402 7.12 -0.69 21.06
N ILE A 403 7.59 -0.31 19.87
CA ILE A 403 8.13 -1.26 18.87
C ILE A 403 9.24 -2.12 19.47
N LYS A 404 10.10 -1.55 20.32
CA LYS A 404 11.22 -2.26 20.94
C LYS A 404 10.82 -3.25 22.04
N GLY A 405 9.54 -3.31 22.39
CA GLY A 405 9.02 -4.15 23.46
C GLY A 405 9.09 -3.50 24.84
N TYR A 406 8.58 -4.22 25.85
CA TYR A 406 8.64 -3.85 27.28
C TYR A 406 9.80 -4.52 28.05
#